data_AF-A0A0N9VXN1-F1
#
_entry.id   AF-A0A0N9VXN1-F1
#
_cell.length_a   1.000
_cell.length_b   1.000
_cell.length_c   1.000
_cell.angle_alpha   90.00
_cell.angle_beta   90.00
_cell.angle_gamma   90.00
#
_symmetry.space_group_name_H-M   'P 1'
#
loop_
_entity.id
_entity.type
_entity.pdbx_description
1 polymer ?
#
loop_
_entity_poly.entity_id
_entity_poly.type
_entity_poly.pdbx_seq_one_letter_code
_entity_poly.pdbx_strand_id
1 'polypeptide(L)'
;MSLQPAENNLLLNGDFSRKGEHWTPNSPAKVEYSEGYCALQVYAQITQRVTFEGGGDFKFSVKMKTDSGSACQATVVMHPSKQSKQLDLGGGMHWTEKELHFSAPADTEHMEVELLANDGASGVFGSRFDDVVLKRL
;
A
#
# COMPACT_ATOMS: atom_id res chain seq x y z
N MET A 1 -21.20 10.63 -9.05
CA MET A 1 -21.15 9.82 -7.82
C MET A 1 -19.96 10.30 -7.02
N SER A 2 -20.18 10.94 -5.89
CA SER A 2 -19.11 11.38 -4.98
C SER A 2 -18.66 10.18 -4.16
N LEU A 3 -17.39 9.79 -4.29
CA LEU A 3 -16.76 8.86 -3.34
C LEU A 3 -16.75 9.58 -1.98
N GLN A 4 -17.43 9.01 -0.98
CA GLN A 4 -17.28 9.45 0.40
C GLN A 4 -15.80 9.29 0.77
N PRO A 5 -15.19 10.25 1.51
CA PRO A 5 -13.91 9.99 2.15
C PRO A 5 -14.08 8.75 3.01
N ALA A 6 -13.14 7.81 2.96
CA ALA A 6 -13.07 6.76 3.95
C ALA A 6 -12.78 7.42 5.31
N GLU A 7 -13.83 7.83 6.04
CA GLU A 7 -13.72 8.70 7.22
C GLU A 7 -12.84 8.14 8.36
N ASN A 8 -12.36 6.90 8.24
CA ASN A 8 -11.51 6.23 9.23
C ASN A 8 -10.27 5.53 8.62
N ASN A 9 -9.75 6.00 7.48
CA ASN A 9 -8.46 5.50 7.00
C ASN A 9 -7.33 6.01 7.91
N LEU A 10 -6.58 5.08 8.51
CA LEU A 10 -5.42 5.42 9.33
C LEU A 10 -4.22 5.84 8.48
N LEU A 11 -4.20 5.50 7.19
CA LEU A 11 -3.22 6.01 6.24
C LEU A 11 -3.61 7.41 5.77
N LEU A 12 -2.63 8.30 5.72
CA LEU A 12 -2.74 9.61 5.10
C LEU A 12 -2.50 9.48 3.60
N ASN A 13 -3.33 10.15 2.80
CA ASN A 13 -3.17 10.23 1.34
C ASN A 13 -3.01 8.85 0.67
N GLY A 14 -3.84 7.88 1.08
CA GLY A 14 -3.89 6.53 0.49
C GLY A 14 -4.52 6.48 -0.91
N ASP A 15 -5.20 7.55 -1.33
CA ASP A 15 -5.76 7.75 -2.67
C ASP A 15 -4.81 8.50 -3.62
N PHE A 16 -3.61 8.84 -3.15
CA PHE A 16 -2.59 9.60 -3.88
C PHE A 16 -3.08 10.90 -4.56
N SER A 17 -4.21 11.46 -4.10
CA SER A 17 -4.76 12.72 -4.62
C SER A 17 -3.81 13.90 -4.42
N ARG A 18 -2.94 13.79 -3.40
CA ARG A 18 -1.86 14.74 -3.09
C ARG A 18 -0.49 14.19 -3.47
N LYS A 19 -0.41 13.39 -4.55
CA LYS A 19 0.80 12.71 -5.01
C LYS A 19 1.39 11.84 -3.90
N GLY A 20 2.69 11.89 -3.65
CA GLY A 20 3.39 11.12 -2.63
C GLY A 20 3.38 11.70 -1.22
N GLU A 21 2.55 12.71 -0.93
CA GLU A 21 2.56 13.30 0.41
C GLU A 21 2.28 12.24 1.50
N HIS A 22 3.05 12.30 2.60
CA HIS A 22 3.09 11.32 3.71
C HIS A 22 3.69 9.94 3.41
N TRP A 23 4.04 9.66 2.15
CA TRP A 23 4.72 8.42 1.76
C TRP A 23 6.23 8.65 1.61
N THR A 24 7.03 7.68 2.06
CA THR A 24 8.49 7.73 1.98
C THR A 24 8.99 6.73 0.94
N PRO A 25 9.49 7.17 -0.22
CA PRO A 25 10.09 6.28 -1.22
C PRO A 25 11.52 5.86 -0.82
N ASN A 26 11.90 4.61 -1.10
CA ASN A 26 13.31 4.20 -1.03
C ASN A 26 14.17 4.79 -2.16
N SER A 27 13.54 5.09 -3.31
CA SER A 27 14.18 5.64 -4.50
C SER A 27 13.21 6.58 -5.21
N PRO A 28 13.22 7.88 -4.90
CA PRO A 28 12.30 8.86 -5.49
C PRO A 28 12.28 8.85 -7.03
N ALA A 29 13.42 8.56 -7.67
CA ALA A 29 13.54 8.51 -9.13
C ALA A 29 12.76 7.33 -9.78
N LYS A 30 12.34 6.35 -8.99
CA LYS A 30 11.60 5.16 -9.43
C LYS A 30 10.12 5.20 -9.01
N VAL A 31 9.64 6.34 -8.58
CA VAL A 31 8.25 6.54 -8.15
C VAL A 31 7.63 7.66 -8.97
N GLU A 32 6.46 7.39 -9.54
CA GLU A 32 5.66 8.36 -10.24
C GLU A 32 4.28 8.46 -9.60
N TYR A 33 3.74 9.68 -9.53
CA TYR A 33 2.37 9.91 -9.09
C TYR A 33 1.63 10.60 -10.23
N SER A 34 0.59 9.96 -10.74
CA SER A 34 -0.19 10.45 -11.87
C SER A 34 -1.65 10.06 -11.70
N GLU A 35 -2.57 10.95 -12.08
CA GLU A 35 -4.02 10.70 -12.12
C GLU A 35 -4.62 10.02 -10.86
N GLY A 36 -4.09 10.33 -9.66
CA GLY A 36 -4.57 9.75 -8.41
C GLY A 36 -4.07 8.34 -8.12
N TYR A 37 -2.93 7.90 -8.67
CA TYR A 37 -2.29 6.66 -8.28
C TYR A 37 -0.78 6.81 -8.13
N CYS A 38 -0.16 5.87 -7.41
CA CYS A 38 1.28 5.68 -7.35
C CYS A 38 1.71 4.60 -8.35
N ALA A 39 2.75 4.85 -9.13
CA ALA A 39 3.40 3.88 -10.01
C ALA A 39 4.86 3.65 -9.60
N LEU A 40 5.28 2.39 -9.58
CA LEU A 40 6.60 1.96 -9.14
C LEU A 40 7.32 1.19 -10.25
N GLN A 41 8.61 1.46 -10.39
CA GLN A 41 9.52 0.57 -11.13
C GLN A 41 9.98 -0.58 -10.24
N VAL A 42 10.46 -1.67 -10.84
CA VAL A 42 10.98 -2.83 -10.10
C VAL A 42 12.01 -2.43 -9.01
N TYR A 43 11.84 -3.05 -7.84
CA TYR A 43 12.57 -2.80 -6.59
C TYR A 43 12.35 -1.44 -5.92
N ALA A 44 11.47 -0.60 -6.47
CA ALA A 44 11.02 0.60 -5.76
C ALA A 44 9.95 0.22 -4.73
N GLN A 45 10.00 0.89 -3.58
CA GLN A 45 8.97 0.82 -2.57
C GLN A 45 8.63 2.22 -2.04
N ILE A 46 7.41 2.36 -1.53
CA ILE A 46 7.02 3.48 -0.67
C ILE A 46 6.48 2.95 0.65
N THR A 47 6.78 3.65 1.74
CA THR A 47 6.31 3.27 3.07
C THR A 47 5.56 4.40 3.76
N GLN A 48 4.65 4.02 4.66
CA GLN A 48 4.02 4.94 5.60
C GLN A 48 3.90 4.26 6.97
N ARG A 49 4.41 4.93 8.00
CA ARG A 49 4.24 4.52 9.39
C ARG A 49 2.94 5.09 9.95
N VAL A 50 2.18 4.24 10.61
CA VAL A 50 0.91 4.57 11.26
C VAL A 50 1.01 4.23 12.74
N THR A 51 0.85 5.23 13.60
CA THR A 51 0.79 5.08 15.06
C THR A 51 -0.65 5.14 15.55
N PHE A 52 -1.03 4.24 16.45
CA PHE A 52 -2.35 4.16 17.07
C PHE A 52 -2.23 3.50 18.44
N GLU A 53 -3.27 3.55 19.26
CA GLU A 53 -3.27 2.94 20.58
C GLU A 53 -3.71 1.47 20.52
N GLY A 54 -2.78 0.56 20.83
CA GLY A 54 -3.03 -0.86 21.11
C GLY A 54 -3.44 -1.74 19.91
N GLY A 55 -3.38 -3.06 20.11
CA GLY A 55 -3.85 -4.05 19.13
C GLY A 55 -5.37 -4.09 18.94
N GLY A 56 -5.84 -4.97 18.07
CA GLY A 56 -7.25 -5.09 17.71
C GLY A 56 -7.46 -5.65 16.32
N ASP A 57 -8.70 -5.62 15.82
CA ASP A 57 -9.04 -6.09 14.48
C ASP A 57 -8.96 -4.96 13.46
N PHE A 58 -8.42 -5.28 12.28
CA PHE A 58 -8.17 -4.34 11.20
C PHE A 58 -8.59 -4.93 9.86
N LYS A 59 -8.96 -4.03 8.93
CA LYS A 59 -9.03 -4.31 7.49
C LYS A 59 -7.91 -3.56 6.79
N PHE A 60 -7.20 -4.26 5.92
CA PHE A 60 -6.27 -3.69 4.95
C PHE A 60 -6.75 -3.98 3.53
N SER A 61 -6.84 -2.95 2.70
CA SER A 61 -7.20 -3.09 1.29
C SER A 61 -6.42 -2.13 0.40
N VAL A 62 -6.29 -2.49 -0.87
CA VAL A 62 -5.60 -1.70 -1.89
C VAL A 62 -6.13 -2.06 -3.28
N LYS A 63 -6.22 -1.08 -4.17
CA LYS A 63 -6.36 -1.33 -5.62
C LYS A 63 -5.00 -1.42 -6.26
N MET A 64 -4.75 -2.50 -6.98
CA MET A 64 -3.48 -2.77 -7.64
C MET A 64 -3.69 -3.03 -9.14
N LYS A 65 -2.73 -2.61 -9.96
CA LYS A 65 -2.65 -2.89 -11.40
C LYS A 65 -1.21 -3.21 -11.76
N THR A 66 -1.00 -4.20 -12.63
CA THR A 66 0.32 -4.60 -13.10
C THR A 66 0.35 -4.71 -14.62
N ASP A 67 1.45 -4.31 -15.23
CA ASP A 67 1.72 -4.58 -16.64
C ASP A 67 2.15 -6.04 -16.82
N SER A 68 2.14 -6.54 -18.06
CA SER A 68 2.61 -7.90 -18.34
C SER A 68 4.09 -8.04 -17.97
N GLY A 69 4.44 -9.12 -17.28
CA GLY A 69 5.81 -9.35 -16.77
C GLY A 69 6.20 -8.48 -15.57
N SER A 70 5.25 -7.84 -14.89
CA SER A 70 5.47 -7.14 -13.61
C SER A 70 4.66 -7.77 -12.49
N ALA A 71 5.05 -7.57 -11.23
CA ALA A 71 4.26 -7.99 -10.07
C ALA A 71 4.39 -6.95 -8.95
N CYS A 72 3.43 -6.98 -8.03
CA CYS A 72 3.47 -6.08 -6.89
C CYS A 72 2.92 -6.68 -5.60
N GLN A 73 3.34 -6.07 -4.50
CA GLN A 73 2.98 -6.45 -3.15
C GLN A 73 2.56 -5.22 -2.35
N ALA A 74 1.59 -5.41 -1.46
CA ALA A 74 1.24 -4.46 -0.43
C ALA A 74 1.29 -5.18 0.93
N THR A 75 2.09 -4.67 1.85
CA THR A 75 2.41 -5.33 3.12
C THR A 75 2.10 -4.41 4.29
N VAL A 76 1.53 -4.96 5.36
CA VAL A 76 1.44 -4.31 6.66
C VAL A 76 2.33 -5.08 7.64
N VAL A 77 3.27 -4.38 8.27
CA VAL A 77 4.15 -4.94 9.32
C VAL A 77 3.76 -4.35 10.66
N MET A 78 3.50 -5.21 11.65
CA MET A 78 3.11 -4.83 13.01
C MET A 78 4.35 -4.79 13.91
N HIS A 79 4.56 -3.70 14.63
CA HIS A 79 5.69 -3.54 15.56
C HIS A 79 5.21 -3.48 17.02
N PRO A 80 5.93 -4.13 17.96
CA PRO A 80 7.27 -4.71 17.81
C PRO A 80 7.30 -6.18 17.34
N SER A 81 6.15 -6.85 17.24
CA SER A 81 6.08 -8.30 16.96
C SER A 81 6.69 -8.74 15.62
N LYS A 82 6.82 -7.82 14.66
CA LYS A 82 7.23 -8.04 13.27
C LYS A 82 6.34 -9.01 12.50
N GLN A 83 5.12 -9.26 12.99
CA GLN A 83 4.13 -10.00 12.23
C GLN A 83 3.73 -9.19 11.01
N SER A 84 3.52 -9.84 9.87
CA SER A 84 3.12 -9.17 8.63
C SER A 84 1.88 -9.80 7.99
N LYS A 85 1.18 -8.98 7.20
CA LYS A 85 0.09 -9.37 6.32
C LYS A 85 0.35 -8.80 4.95
N GLN A 86 0.12 -9.60 3.91
CA GLN A 86 0.52 -9.27 2.55
C GLN A 86 -0.63 -9.53 1.57
N LEU A 87 -0.73 -8.66 0.58
CA LEU A 87 -1.58 -8.80 -0.60
C LEU A 87 -0.69 -8.78 -1.83
N ASP A 88 -0.84 -9.78 -2.70
CA ASP A 88 -0.06 -9.93 -3.93
C ASP A 88 -0.92 -9.72 -5.18
N LEU A 89 -0.31 -9.17 -6.23
CA LEU A 89 -0.87 -9.17 -7.58
C LEU A 89 0.22 -9.58 -8.59
N GLY A 90 -0.05 -10.65 -9.34
CA GLY A 90 0.80 -11.10 -10.46
C GLY A 90 0.68 -10.20 -11.69
N GLY A 91 1.31 -10.58 -12.80
CA GLY A 91 1.41 -9.72 -13.99
C GLY A 91 0.22 -9.67 -14.93
N GLY A 92 0.12 -8.56 -15.66
CA GLY A 92 -0.89 -8.32 -16.68
C GLY A 92 -2.30 -8.11 -16.12
N MET A 93 -2.42 -7.71 -14.86
CA MET A 93 -3.70 -7.56 -14.19
C MET A 93 -4.18 -6.11 -14.28
N HIS A 94 -5.45 -5.92 -14.68
CA HIS A 94 -6.14 -4.64 -14.56
C HIS A 94 -6.37 -4.26 -13.09
N TRP A 95 -6.82 -3.02 -12.85
CA TRP A 95 -7.18 -2.53 -11.51
C TRP A 95 -8.06 -3.54 -10.77
N THR A 96 -7.48 -4.14 -9.74
CA THR A 96 -8.08 -5.19 -8.93
C THR A 96 -7.98 -4.78 -7.47
N GLU A 97 -9.11 -4.77 -6.78
CA GLU A 97 -9.14 -4.58 -5.33
C GLU A 97 -8.72 -5.88 -4.64
N LYS A 98 -7.81 -5.77 -3.68
CA LYS A 98 -7.41 -6.84 -2.78
C LYS A 98 -7.65 -6.39 -1.36
N GLU A 99 -8.10 -7.30 -0.51
CA GLU A 99 -8.34 -7.02 0.90
C GLU A 99 -8.04 -8.22 1.78
N LEU A 100 -7.74 -7.94 3.05
CA LEU A 100 -7.69 -8.92 4.12
C LEU A 100 -8.13 -8.30 5.45
N HIS A 101 -8.61 -9.15 6.35
CA HIS A 101 -8.86 -8.81 7.73
C HIS A 101 -7.83 -9.50 8.61
N PHE A 102 -7.39 -8.84 9.69
CA PHE A 102 -6.40 -9.41 10.61
C PHE A 102 -6.51 -8.82 12.01
N SER A 103 -6.08 -9.59 12.99
CA SER A 103 -5.92 -9.13 14.36
C SER A 103 -4.45 -8.76 14.61
N ALA A 104 -4.22 -7.56 15.12
CA ALA A 104 -2.91 -7.11 15.58
C ALA A 104 -2.71 -7.46 17.07
N PRO A 105 -1.51 -7.91 17.47
CA PRO A 105 -1.17 -8.15 18.88
C PRO A 105 -1.47 -6.94 19.77
N ALA A 106 -1.89 -7.19 21.01
CA ALA A 106 -2.29 -6.14 21.95
C ALA A 106 -1.19 -5.10 22.21
N ASP A 107 0.08 -5.51 22.14
CA ASP A 107 1.29 -4.70 22.29
C ASP A 107 1.73 -4.00 20.99
N THR A 108 0.90 -3.98 19.94
CA THR A 108 1.23 -3.26 18.70
C THR A 108 1.26 -1.76 18.96
N GLU A 109 2.43 -1.15 18.76
CA GLU A 109 2.67 0.29 18.95
C GLU A 109 2.46 1.08 17.66
N HIS A 110 2.82 0.47 16.53
CA HIS A 110 2.65 1.04 15.21
C HIS A 110 2.62 -0.05 14.14
N MET A 111 2.11 0.32 12.98
CA MET A 111 2.22 -0.47 11.75
C MET A 111 3.01 0.30 10.70
N GLU A 112 3.77 -0.41 9.90
CA GLU A 112 4.39 0.11 8.68
C GLU A 112 3.69 -0.51 7.48
N VAL A 113 3.15 0.33 6.60
CA VAL A 113 2.56 -0.10 5.33
C VAL A 113 3.58 0.12 4.23
N GLU A 114 3.86 -0.92 3.45
CA GLU A 114 4.78 -0.92 2.32
C GLU A 114 4.04 -1.29 1.03
N LEU A 115 4.28 -0.52 -0.03
CA LEU A 115 3.90 -0.88 -1.39
C LEU A 115 5.17 -1.11 -2.20
N LEU A 116 5.29 -2.28 -2.84
CA LEU A 116 6.52 -2.76 -3.48
C LEU A 116 6.23 -3.28 -4.89
N ALA A 117 7.04 -2.85 -5.86
CA ALA A 117 7.14 -3.53 -7.15
C ALA A 117 8.22 -4.63 -7.07
N ASN A 118 7.79 -5.87 -6.83
CA ASN A 118 8.70 -7.00 -6.58
C ASN A 118 9.14 -7.75 -7.85
N ASP A 119 8.52 -7.48 -9.00
CA ASP A 119 8.95 -7.99 -10.31
C ASP A 119 8.64 -6.98 -11.42
N GLY A 120 9.38 -7.02 -12.52
CA GLY A 120 9.24 -6.08 -13.65
C GLY A 120 10.53 -5.78 -14.40
N ALA A 121 10.40 -5.12 -15.55
CA ALA A 121 11.54 -4.65 -16.32
C ALA A 121 12.17 -3.39 -15.69
N SER A 122 13.50 -3.32 -15.72
CA SER A 122 14.24 -2.14 -15.24
C SER A 122 13.87 -0.90 -16.05
N GLY A 123 13.64 0.23 -15.37
CA GLY A 123 13.27 1.50 -16.00
C GLY A 123 11.79 1.62 -16.40
N VAL A 124 10.98 0.58 -16.17
CA VAL A 124 9.56 0.56 -16.55
C VAL A 124 8.68 0.62 -15.30
N PHE A 125 7.69 1.51 -15.32
CA PHE A 125 6.67 1.64 -14.28
C PHE A 125 5.59 0.56 -14.46
N GLY A 126 5.90 -0.65 -14.02
CA GLY A 126 5.07 -1.84 -14.22
C GLY A 126 4.00 -2.08 -13.16
N SER A 127 4.10 -1.46 -11.99
CA SER A 127 3.22 -1.71 -10.84
C SER A 127 2.55 -0.43 -10.38
N ARG A 128 1.23 -0.46 -10.15
CA ARG A 128 0.44 0.71 -9.79
C ARG A 128 -0.49 0.41 -8.63
N PHE A 129 -0.66 1.40 -7.75
CA PHE A 129 -1.41 1.32 -6.51
C PHE A 129 -2.31 2.54 -6.34
N ASP A 130 -3.51 2.31 -5.84
CA ASP A 130 -4.48 3.33 -5.50
C ASP A 130 -5.38 2.82 -4.35
N ASP A 131 -6.14 3.71 -3.72
CA ASP A 131 -7.15 3.40 -2.71
C ASP A 131 -6.62 2.50 -1.59
N VAL A 132 -5.46 2.87 -1.05
CA VAL A 132 -4.79 2.14 0.02
C VAL A 132 -5.47 2.50 1.34
N VAL A 133 -6.08 1.50 1.97
CA VAL A 133 -6.86 1.67 3.19
C VAL A 133 -6.35 0.73 4.27
N LEU A 134 -6.05 1.30 5.43
CA LEU A 134 -5.86 0.58 6.68
C LEU A 134 -6.86 1.16 7.68
N LYS A 135 -7.81 0.34 8.15
CA LYS A 135 -8.82 0.79 9.11
C LYS A 135 -8.95 -0.19 10.26
N ARG A 136 -9.24 0.34 11.44
CA ARG A 136 -9.68 -0.45 12.59
C ARG A 136 -11.14 -0.89 12.39
N LEU A 137 -11.50 -2.07 12.87
CA LEU A 137 -12.85 -2.65 12.81
C LEU A 137 -13.60 -2.51 14.14
#